data_AF-A0A2W4PSH9-F1
#
_entry.id   AF-A0A2W4PSH9-F1
#
_cell.length_a   1.000
_cell.length_b   1.000
_cell.length_c   1.000
_cell.angle_alpha   90.00
_cell.angle_beta   90.00
_cell.angle_gamma   90.00
#
_symmetry.space_group_name_H-M   'P 1'
#
loop_
_entity.id
_entity.type
_entity.pdbx_description
1 polymer ?
#
loop_
_entity_poly.entity_id
_entity_poly.type
_entity_poly.pdbx_seq_one_letter_code
_entity_poly.pdbx_strand_id
1 'polypeptide(L)'
;ARREPGRSEASFAAQFESAELLTLGLVYEEDLRFGGGAYSPMLKKVDRFTTRPLPAALREREGYARRLRAIDVEVKRIVARLQARGMRSPYLRTYVVARINPVRFHKVKAGDSRPAMPIGQTLVRMMAAAKKFDLDKVNPGDLAFVAAGAEGSE
;
A
#
# COMPACT_ATOMS: atom_id res chain seq x y z
N ALA A 1 20.92 8.54 -23.54
CA ALA A 1 19.91 7.47 -23.68
C ALA A 1 18.91 7.85 -24.77
N ARG A 2 18.55 6.94 -25.68
CA ARG A 2 17.55 7.17 -26.73
C ARG A 2 16.16 7.28 -26.08
N ARG A 3 15.38 8.32 -26.39
CA ARG A 3 14.02 8.48 -25.84
C ARG A 3 13.06 7.57 -26.62
N GLU A 4 12.39 6.65 -25.95
CA GLU A 4 11.44 5.70 -26.54
C GLU A 4 10.02 5.93 -25.98
N PRO A 5 9.37 7.06 -26.31
CA PRO A 5 8.14 7.52 -25.64
C PRO A 5 6.93 6.59 -25.84
N GLY A 6 6.97 5.71 -26.85
CA GLY A 6 5.92 4.74 -27.12
C GLY A 6 6.06 3.41 -26.36
N ARG A 7 7.19 3.15 -25.70
CA ARG A 7 7.36 1.90 -24.96
C ARG A 7 6.49 1.86 -23.72
N SER A 8 5.89 0.70 -23.49
CA SER A 8 5.07 0.45 -22.31
C SER A 8 5.94 0.31 -21.07
N GLU A 9 5.36 0.60 -19.90
CA GLU A 9 6.02 0.35 -18.63
C GLU A 9 6.41 -1.13 -18.47
N ALA A 10 5.51 -2.05 -18.83
CA ALA A 10 5.78 -3.48 -18.79
C ALA A 10 6.99 -3.90 -19.65
N SER A 11 7.31 -3.17 -20.73
CA SER A 11 8.51 -3.45 -21.53
C SER A 11 9.82 -3.11 -20.79
N PHE A 12 9.72 -2.44 -19.64
CA PHE A 12 10.84 -2.14 -18.76
C PHE A 12 10.86 -3.01 -17.49
N ALA A 13 10.01 -4.03 -17.41
CA ALA A 13 9.89 -4.86 -16.21
C ALA A 13 11.22 -5.50 -15.78
N ALA A 14 12.11 -5.86 -16.72
CA ALA A 14 13.42 -6.42 -16.42
C ALA A 14 14.41 -5.42 -15.78
N GLN A 15 14.13 -4.11 -15.87
CA GLN A 15 14.93 -3.05 -15.24
C GLN A 15 14.38 -2.64 -13.88
N PHE A 16 13.18 -3.09 -13.52
CA PHE A 16 12.53 -2.79 -12.26
C PHE A 16 12.51 -4.03 -11.37
N GLU A 17 12.76 -3.86 -10.08
CA GLU A 17 12.64 -4.96 -9.12
C GLU A 17 11.18 -5.38 -8.95
N SER A 18 10.27 -4.41 -8.80
CA SER A 18 8.84 -4.68 -8.65
C SER A 18 7.97 -3.43 -8.88
N ALA A 19 6.68 -3.65 -9.15
CA ALA A 19 5.75 -2.57 -9.50
C ALA A 19 5.41 -1.67 -8.31
N GLU A 20 5.27 -2.23 -7.11
CA GLU A 20 4.98 -1.49 -5.89
C GLU A 20 6.09 -0.51 -5.51
N LEU A 21 7.34 -0.84 -5.84
CA LEU A 21 8.47 0.04 -5.57
C LEU A 21 8.43 1.30 -6.45
N LEU A 22 7.89 1.22 -7.66
CA LEU A 22 7.66 2.42 -8.49
C LEU A 22 6.63 3.36 -7.85
N THR A 23 5.53 2.79 -7.33
CA THR A 23 4.50 3.59 -6.67
C THR A 23 5.00 4.16 -5.33
N LEU A 24 5.72 3.38 -4.54
CA LEU A 24 6.31 3.85 -3.27
C LEU A 24 7.42 4.87 -3.49
N GLY A 25 8.25 4.71 -4.53
CA GLY A 25 9.29 5.68 -4.90
C GLY A 25 8.70 7.07 -5.11
N LEU A 26 7.62 7.18 -5.89
CA LEU A 26 6.91 8.45 -6.10
C LEU A 26 6.28 9.03 -4.83
N VAL A 27 5.96 8.18 -3.84
CA VAL A 27 5.53 8.68 -2.53
C VAL A 27 6.72 9.26 -1.76
N TYR A 28 7.86 8.58 -1.77
CA TYR A 28 9.07 9.01 -1.07
C TYR A 28 9.72 10.25 -1.67
N GLU A 29 9.56 10.51 -2.97
CA GLU A 29 9.96 11.79 -3.57
C GLU A 29 9.32 12.99 -2.88
N GLU A 30 8.16 12.81 -2.25
CA GLU A 30 7.38 13.88 -1.64
C GLU A 30 7.25 13.78 -0.11
N ASP A 31 7.31 12.57 0.45
CA ASP A 31 7.28 12.31 1.90
C ASP A 31 8.29 11.21 2.25
N LEU A 32 9.53 11.60 2.56
CA LEU A 32 10.60 10.70 2.97
C LEU A 32 10.30 9.93 4.26
N ARG A 33 9.34 10.39 5.08
CA ARG A 33 8.97 9.75 6.36
C ARG A 33 7.72 8.87 6.22
N PHE A 34 7.27 8.64 4.99
CA PHE A 34 6.12 7.78 4.70
C PHE A 34 6.34 6.35 5.23
N GLY A 35 5.32 5.77 5.86
CA GLY A 35 5.40 4.44 6.44
C GLY A 35 5.20 3.31 5.42
N GLY A 36 6.00 3.28 4.34
CA GLY A 36 5.74 2.43 3.17
C GLY A 36 5.69 0.93 3.45
N GLY A 37 6.44 0.44 4.44
CA GLY A 37 6.41 -0.95 4.88
C GLY A 37 5.01 -1.45 5.25
N ALA A 38 4.16 -0.59 5.82
CA ALA A 38 2.78 -0.95 6.19
C ALA A 38 1.88 -1.21 4.96
N TYR A 39 2.18 -0.60 3.81
CA TYR A 39 1.37 -0.70 2.59
C TYR A 39 1.90 -1.73 1.60
N SER A 40 3.18 -2.11 1.70
CA SER A 40 3.84 -3.07 0.80
C SER A 40 3.06 -4.40 0.64
N PRO A 41 2.57 -5.05 1.72
CA PRO A 41 1.81 -6.30 1.58
C PRO A 41 0.51 -6.17 0.77
N MET A 42 -0.11 -4.98 0.79
CA MET A 42 -1.29 -4.69 -0.02
C MET A 42 -0.88 -4.43 -1.48
N LEU A 43 0.12 -3.58 -1.68
CA LEU A 43 0.58 -3.19 -3.02
C LEU A 43 1.09 -4.39 -3.83
N LYS A 44 1.88 -5.29 -3.22
CA LYS A 44 2.34 -6.53 -3.88
C LYS A 44 1.19 -7.38 -4.45
N LYS A 45 -0.02 -7.29 -3.86
CA LYS A 45 -1.20 -8.03 -4.32
C LYS A 45 -1.98 -7.32 -5.44
N VAL A 46 -1.80 -6.02 -5.66
CA VAL A 46 -2.68 -5.22 -6.54
C VAL A 46 -1.94 -4.38 -7.59
N ASP A 47 -0.67 -4.08 -7.40
CA ASP A 47 0.15 -3.26 -8.30
C ASP A 47 0.82 -4.15 -9.36
N ARG A 48 0.74 -3.74 -10.62
CA ARG A 48 1.29 -4.45 -11.78
C ARG A 48 1.88 -3.45 -12.75
N PHE A 49 2.87 -3.87 -13.53
CA PHE A 49 3.35 -3.05 -14.64
C PHE A 49 2.25 -2.91 -15.71
N THR A 50 2.00 -1.69 -16.13
CA THR A 50 0.96 -1.40 -17.13
C THR A 50 1.48 -1.58 -18.56
N THR A 51 0.58 -1.91 -19.47
CA THR A 51 0.88 -1.96 -20.92
C THR A 51 0.78 -0.59 -21.58
N ARG A 52 0.42 0.45 -20.82
CA ARG A 52 0.35 1.84 -21.30
C ARG A 52 1.75 2.42 -21.52
N PRO A 53 1.90 3.39 -22.45
CA PRO A 53 3.17 4.10 -22.65
C PRO A 53 3.69 4.76 -21.35
N LEU A 54 5.01 4.81 -21.18
CA LEU A 54 5.66 5.34 -19.97
C LEU A 54 5.08 6.67 -19.46
N PRO A 55 4.85 7.72 -20.29
CA PRO A 55 4.27 8.97 -19.80
C PRO A 55 2.87 8.81 -19.22
N ALA A 56 2.07 7.89 -19.75
CA ALA A 56 0.73 7.61 -19.23
C ALA A 56 0.78 6.77 -17.95
N ALA A 57 1.69 5.78 -17.90
CA ALA A 57 1.96 4.98 -16.71
C ALA A 57 2.42 5.84 -15.53
N LEU A 58 3.36 6.77 -15.76
CA LEU A 58 3.87 7.68 -14.75
C LEU A 58 2.74 8.52 -14.14
N ARG A 59 1.91 9.17 -14.97
CA ARG A 59 0.75 9.96 -14.48
C ARG A 59 -0.23 9.13 -13.65
N GLU A 60 -0.42 7.87 -14.03
CA GLU A 60 -1.28 6.94 -13.30
C GLU A 60 -0.67 6.59 -11.92
N ARG A 61 0.63 6.28 -11.86
CA ARG A 61 1.35 6.03 -10.62
C ARG A 61 1.41 7.24 -9.70
N GLU A 62 1.62 8.44 -10.23
CA GLU A 62 1.51 9.69 -9.45
C GLU A 62 0.12 9.84 -8.82
N GLY A 63 -0.93 9.46 -9.56
CA GLY A 63 -2.30 9.40 -9.05
C GLY A 63 -2.46 8.42 -7.90
N TYR A 64 -1.85 7.23 -7.99
CA TYR A 64 -1.83 6.25 -6.91
C TYR A 64 -1.03 6.73 -5.70
N ALA A 65 0.15 7.32 -5.91
CA ALA A 65 1.00 7.88 -4.86
C ALA A 65 0.26 8.98 -4.07
N ARG A 66 -0.41 9.92 -4.75
CA ARG A 66 -1.25 10.95 -4.10
C ARG A 66 -2.36 10.34 -3.25
N ARG A 67 -3.05 9.31 -3.77
CA ARG A 67 -4.13 8.62 -3.02
C ARG A 67 -3.57 7.85 -1.82
N LEU A 68 -2.40 7.23 -1.96
CA LEU A 68 -1.75 6.51 -0.87
C LEU A 68 -1.33 7.45 0.27
N ARG A 69 -0.75 8.61 -0.07
CA ARG A 69 -0.49 9.69 0.90
C ARG A 69 -1.75 10.14 1.61
N ALA A 70 -2.84 10.37 0.87
CA ALA A 70 -4.12 10.76 1.47
C ALA A 70 -4.67 9.70 2.44
N ILE A 71 -4.56 8.41 2.11
CA ILE A 71 -4.93 7.32 3.03
C ILE A 71 -4.06 7.39 4.29
N ASP A 72 -2.76 7.63 4.15
CA ASP A 72 -1.84 7.68 5.28
C ASP A 72 -2.09 8.85 6.23
N VAL A 73 -2.62 9.98 5.74
CA VAL A 73 -3.11 11.06 6.60
C VAL A 73 -4.23 10.55 7.53
N GLU A 74 -5.19 9.80 7.01
CA GLU A 74 -6.26 9.22 7.83
C GLU A 74 -5.74 8.12 8.76
N VAL A 75 -4.80 7.30 8.30
CA VAL A 75 -4.14 6.28 9.15
C VAL A 75 -3.40 6.95 10.30
N LYS A 76 -2.63 8.02 10.07
CA LYS A 76 -1.95 8.79 11.12
C LYS A 76 -2.95 9.34 12.14
N ARG A 77 -4.10 9.87 11.68
CA ARG A 77 -5.19 10.33 12.57
C ARG A 77 -5.75 9.18 13.42
N ILE A 78 -6.00 8.01 12.83
CA ILE A 78 -6.50 6.83 13.55
C ILE A 78 -5.47 6.37 14.59
N VAL A 79 -4.20 6.25 14.20
CA VAL A 79 -3.09 5.86 15.09
C VAL A 79 -3.00 6.79 16.29
N ALA A 80 -3.05 8.11 16.08
CA ALA A 80 -3.02 9.09 17.16
C ALA A 80 -4.21 8.93 18.13
N ARG A 81 -5.42 8.67 17.62
CA ARG A 81 -6.61 8.42 18.46
C ARG A 81 -6.50 7.12 19.25
N LEU A 82 -5.93 6.07 18.67
CA LEU A 82 -5.68 4.81 19.38
C LEU A 82 -4.61 4.98 20.47
N GLN A 83 -3.55 5.74 20.19
CA GLN A 83 -2.52 6.09 21.18
C GLN A 83 -3.08 6.90 22.34
N ALA A 84 -3.98 7.86 22.08
CA ALA A 84 -4.68 8.63 23.11
C ALA A 84 -5.57 7.74 24.00
N ARG A 85 -6.03 6.60 23.49
CA ARG A 85 -6.76 5.56 24.24
C ARG A 85 -5.83 4.54 24.94
N GLY A 86 -4.52 4.80 24.98
CA GLY A 86 -3.54 3.96 25.68
C GLY A 86 -2.90 2.86 24.84
N MET A 87 -3.26 2.70 23.56
CA MET A 87 -2.60 1.72 22.69
C MET A 87 -1.23 2.22 22.23
N ARG A 88 -0.17 1.69 22.84
CA ARG A 88 1.22 2.01 22.47
C ARG A 88 1.89 0.76 21.91
N SER A 89 2.11 0.74 20.60
CA SER A 89 2.83 -0.33 19.90
C SER A 89 3.53 0.23 18.66
N PRO A 90 4.77 -0.21 18.35
CA PRO A 90 5.44 0.16 17.09
C PRO A 90 4.68 -0.35 15.86
N TYR A 91 3.87 -1.41 16.02
CA TYR A 91 3.11 -2.05 14.93
C TYR A 91 1.71 -1.45 14.70
N LEU A 92 1.34 -0.40 15.44
CA LEU A 92 -0.02 0.16 15.39
C LEU A 92 -0.40 0.68 14.01
N ARG A 93 0.55 1.28 13.27
CA ARG A 93 0.33 1.68 11.87
C ARG A 93 0.03 0.48 10.99
N THR A 94 0.89 -0.54 11.03
CA THR A 94 0.74 -1.77 10.24
C THR A 94 -0.60 -2.45 10.53
N TYR A 95 -0.99 -2.49 11.80
CA TYR A 95 -2.30 -2.99 12.22
C TYR A 95 -3.46 -2.21 11.59
N VAL A 96 -3.47 -0.87 11.70
CA VAL A 96 -4.52 -0.03 11.12
C VAL A 96 -4.59 -0.22 9.61
N VAL A 97 -3.45 -0.24 8.91
CA VAL A 97 -3.41 -0.48 7.46
C VAL A 97 -3.97 -1.85 7.09
N ALA A 98 -3.61 -2.90 7.84
CA ALA A 98 -4.15 -4.25 7.64
C ALA A 98 -5.67 -4.32 7.85
N ARG A 99 -6.21 -3.55 8.81
CA ARG A 99 -7.64 -3.49 9.11
C ARG A 99 -8.45 -2.85 7.97
N ILE A 100 -7.90 -1.84 7.29
CA ILE A 100 -8.55 -1.16 6.16
C ILE A 100 -8.27 -1.82 4.80
N ASN A 101 -7.35 -2.79 4.73
CA ASN A 101 -6.94 -3.46 3.50
C ASN A 101 -8.00 -4.48 3.01
N PRO A 102 -8.65 -4.25 1.84
CA PRO A 102 -9.69 -5.14 1.32
C PRO A 102 -9.15 -6.48 0.77
N VAL A 103 -7.84 -6.59 0.52
CA VAL A 103 -7.18 -7.81 0.00
C VAL A 103 -6.30 -8.50 1.04
N ARG A 104 -6.47 -8.16 2.33
CA ARG A 104 -5.62 -8.69 3.41
C ARG A 104 -5.57 -10.22 3.44
N PHE A 105 -6.71 -10.88 3.22
CA PHE A 105 -6.83 -12.35 3.24
C PHE A 105 -6.71 -13.01 1.86
N HIS A 106 -6.49 -12.23 0.80
CA HIS A 106 -6.27 -12.79 -0.52
C HIS A 106 -4.93 -13.53 -0.55
N LYS A 107 -4.96 -14.81 -0.94
CA LYS A 107 -3.78 -15.66 -1.11
C LYS A 107 -3.42 -15.70 -2.58
N VAL A 108 -2.24 -15.16 -2.92
CA VAL A 108 -1.68 -15.26 -4.27
C VAL A 108 -1.19 -16.69 -4.45
N LYS A 109 -1.71 -17.41 -5.44
CA LYS A 109 -1.25 -18.75 -5.78
C LYS A 109 0.10 -18.67 -6.48
N ALA A 110 0.97 -19.65 -6.28
CA ALA A 110 2.22 -19.75 -7.01
C ALA A 110 1.93 -19.70 -8.53
N GLY A 111 2.60 -18.79 -9.24
CA GLY A 111 2.40 -18.56 -10.67
C GLY A 111 1.21 -17.65 -11.05
N ASP A 112 0.33 -17.25 -10.12
CA ASP A 112 -0.75 -16.30 -10.43
C ASP A 112 -0.25 -14.85 -10.36
N SER A 113 -0.03 -14.26 -11.54
CA SER A 113 0.41 -12.87 -11.68
C SER A 113 -0.75 -11.88 -11.74
N ARG A 114 -2.01 -12.32 -11.63
CA ARG A 114 -3.15 -11.38 -11.69
C ARG A 114 -3.23 -10.54 -10.42
N PRO A 115 -3.63 -9.27 -10.51
CA PRO A 115 -3.89 -8.48 -9.32
C PRO A 115 -5.15 -9.00 -8.61
N ALA A 116 -5.12 -9.06 -7.29
CA ALA A 116 -6.26 -9.47 -6.46
C ALA A 116 -7.49 -8.59 -6.71
N MET A 117 -7.25 -7.31 -7.02
CA MET A 117 -8.23 -6.35 -7.53
C MET A 117 -7.49 -5.16 -8.17
N PRO A 118 -8.16 -4.33 -8.99
CA PRO A 118 -7.54 -3.11 -9.53
C PRO A 118 -7.07 -2.16 -8.42
N ILE A 119 -5.82 -1.71 -8.48
CA ILE A 119 -5.21 -0.83 -7.47
C ILE A 119 -6.05 0.43 -7.19
N GLY A 120 -6.59 1.07 -8.24
CA GLY A 120 -7.46 2.24 -8.09
C GLY A 120 -8.70 1.94 -7.23
N GLN A 121 -9.30 0.75 -7.39
CA GLN A 121 -10.44 0.30 -6.60
C GLN A 121 -10.00 -0.06 -5.17
N THR A 122 -8.82 -0.66 -4.98
CA THR A 122 -8.24 -0.93 -3.66
C THR A 122 -8.10 0.35 -2.85
N LEU A 123 -7.48 1.38 -3.43
CA LEU A 123 -7.23 2.67 -2.77
C LEU A 123 -8.54 3.38 -2.39
N VAL A 124 -9.56 3.33 -3.27
CA VAL A 124 -10.89 3.87 -2.96
C VAL A 124 -11.52 3.16 -1.77
N ARG A 125 -11.48 1.82 -1.73
CA ARG A 125 -12.03 1.03 -0.61
C ARG A 125 -11.26 1.26 0.70
N MET A 126 -9.92 1.34 0.63
CA MET A 126 -9.09 1.65 1.80
C MET A 126 -9.40 3.02 2.38
N MET A 127 -9.52 4.05 1.53
CA MET A 127 -9.91 5.40 1.97
C MET A 127 -11.30 5.39 2.63
N ALA A 128 -12.28 4.70 2.03
CA ALA A 128 -13.62 4.58 2.61
C ALA A 128 -13.60 3.87 3.97
N ALA A 129 -12.80 2.80 4.10
CA ALA A 129 -12.64 2.06 5.36
C ALA A 129 -11.91 2.89 6.43
N ALA A 130 -10.89 3.67 6.06
CA ALA A 130 -10.20 4.57 6.98
C ALA A 130 -11.14 5.67 7.53
N LYS A 131 -11.96 6.28 6.67
CA LYS A 131 -12.96 7.28 7.09
C LYS A 131 -14.02 6.72 8.03
N LYS A 132 -14.35 5.44 7.89
CA LYS A 132 -15.35 4.72 8.72
C LYS A 132 -14.70 3.87 9.81
N PHE A 133 -13.43 4.13 10.14
CA PHE A 133 -12.70 3.29 11.08
C PHE A 133 -13.30 3.37 12.47
N ASP A 134 -13.73 2.22 12.98
CA ASP A 134 -14.34 2.07 14.29
C ASP A 134 -13.26 1.75 15.32
N LEU A 135 -12.97 2.71 16.20
CA LEU A 135 -11.94 2.58 17.24
C LEU A 135 -12.34 1.60 18.34
N ASP A 136 -13.64 1.36 18.55
CA ASP A 136 -14.14 0.49 19.62
C ASP A 136 -14.00 -0.99 19.24
N LYS A 137 -13.78 -1.27 17.94
CA LYS A 137 -13.48 -2.61 17.40
C LYS A 137 -11.99 -2.90 17.30
N VAL A 138 -11.15 -2.20 18.05
CA VAL A 138 -9.70 -2.49 18.12
C VAL A 138 -9.40 -3.25 19.40
N ASN A 139 -8.84 -4.45 19.25
CA ASN A 139 -8.45 -5.32 20.35
C ASN A 139 -6.91 -5.36 20.48
N PRO A 140 -6.32 -5.11 21.68
CA PRO A 140 -4.90 -5.26 21.92
C PRO A 140 -4.31 -6.63 21.55
N GLY A 141 -5.09 -7.71 21.68
CA GLY A 141 -4.64 -9.05 21.29
C GLY A 141 -4.33 -9.18 19.80
N ASP A 142 -5.02 -8.43 18.94
CA ASP A 142 -4.76 -8.45 17.49
C ASP A 142 -3.40 -7.82 17.14
N LEU A 143 -2.89 -6.92 17.98
CA LEU A 143 -1.59 -6.26 17.75
C LEU A 143 -0.43 -7.26 17.89
N ALA A 144 -0.56 -8.26 18.77
CA ALA A 144 0.44 -9.30 18.95
C ALA A 144 0.60 -10.17 17.69
N PHE A 145 -0.48 -10.47 16.97
CA PHE A 145 -0.42 -11.22 15.71
C PHE A 145 0.27 -10.43 14.59
N VAL A 146 0.17 -9.10 14.59
CA VAL A 146 0.88 -8.26 13.63
C VAL A 146 2.38 -8.26 13.91
N ALA A 147 2.79 -8.26 15.19
CA ALA A 147 4.19 -8.38 15.58
C ALA A 147 4.80 -9.71 15.12
N ALA A 148 4.14 -10.84 15.44
CA ALA A 148 4.59 -12.17 15.03
C ALA A 148 4.66 -12.35 13.50
N GLY A 149 3.71 -11.74 12.76
CA GLY A 149 3.71 -11.75 11.29
C GLY A 149 4.80 -10.88 10.67
N ALA A 150 5.28 -9.84 11.36
CA ALA A 150 6.40 -9.02 10.92
C ALA A 150 7.74 -9.75 11.11
N GLU A 151 7.94 -10.35 12.29
CA GLU A 151 9.16 -11.10 12.65
C GLU A 151 9.35 -12.37 11.80
N GLY A 152 8.27 -13.02 11.36
CA GLY A 152 8.35 -14.19 10.47
C GLY A 152 8.48 -13.87 8.98
N SER A 153 8.61 -12.59 8.61
CA SER A 153 8.73 -12.12 7.22
C SER A 153 10.08 -11.45 6.88
N GLU A 154 10.97 -11.35 7.88
CA GLU A 154 12.42 -11.14 7.71
C GLU A 154 13.13 -12.48 7.46
#